data_AF-A0A5T6MU88-F1
#
_entry.id   AF-A0A5T6MU88-F1
#
_cell.length_a   1.000
_cell.length_b   1.000
_cell.length_c   1.000
_cell.angle_alpha   90.00
_cell.angle_beta   90.00
_cell.angle_gamma   90.00
#
_symmetry.space_group_name_H-M   'P 1'
#
loop_
_entity.id
_entity.type
_entity.pdbx_description
1 polymer ?
#
loop_
_entity_poly.entity_id
_entity_poly.type
_entity_poly.pdbx_seq_one_letter_code
_entity_poly.pdbx_strand_id
1 'polypeptide(L)'
;MLPGTSRVSSHSGTSTYGLNTADTPVFPDIPEHGQNPSQLRLAYDILAINSEFRLEPEYAVEYLISGAGGIDPDTEIDDDIYNECYSELSSVLQNAYTQSGTFRRLMNYAYEKELYDVEKRWLLGAGETFETTVTPEDLNLSGGRRVICLNLDDTDDDDVYPEHYESNEGPQLFDTTRSFMHEIVHALTNLQDEEENHPRGPVVEYTNIILKEMGHPSPPRIAYASNN
;
A
#
# COMPACT_ATOMS: atom_id res chain seq x y z
N MET A 1 19.48 -19.73 24.51
CA MET A 1 18.60 -18.73 25.14
C MET A 1 17.39 -18.55 24.25
N LEU A 2 16.22 -18.96 24.73
CA LEU A 2 14.86 -18.78 24.23
C LEU A 2 13.95 -19.09 25.43
N PRO A 3 12.71 -18.60 25.54
CA PRO A 3 12.19 -17.26 25.23
C PRO A 3 11.46 -16.64 26.45
N GLY A 4 11.27 -15.32 26.42
CA GLY A 4 10.55 -14.57 27.45
C GLY A 4 9.06 -14.91 27.49
N THR A 5 8.57 -15.26 28.67
CA THR A 5 7.19 -15.64 28.94
C THR A 5 6.24 -14.44 28.85
N SER A 6 5.26 -14.51 27.95
CA SER A 6 4.13 -13.58 27.88
C SER A 6 3.25 -13.70 29.12
N ARG A 7 3.02 -12.58 29.83
CA ARG A 7 2.04 -12.49 30.93
C ARG A 7 0.63 -12.37 30.33
N VAL A 8 -0.16 -13.43 30.44
CA VAL A 8 -1.60 -13.41 30.20
C VAL A 8 -2.28 -12.74 31.40
N SER A 9 -2.93 -11.60 31.17
CA SER A 9 -3.75 -10.94 32.18
C SER A 9 -5.21 -11.30 31.95
N SER A 10 -5.74 -12.20 32.78
CA SER A 10 -7.14 -12.64 32.75
C SER A 10 -8.04 -11.61 33.44
N HIS A 11 -8.89 -10.92 32.68
CA HIS A 11 -10.04 -10.19 33.23
C HIS A 11 -11.32 -10.76 32.62
N SER A 12 -11.98 -11.62 33.39
CA SER A 12 -13.34 -12.08 33.15
C SER A 12 -14.32 -10.96 33.48
N GLY A 13 -14.80 -10.27 32.45
CA GLY A 13 -15.95 -9.37 32.53
C GLY A 13 -16.97 -9.78 31.49
N THR A 14 -18.00 -10.52 31.89
CA THR A 14 -19.20 -10.75 31.08
C THR A 14 -19.85 -9.39 30.79
N SER A 15 -19.69 -8.88 29.57
CA SER A 15 -20.43 -7.72 29.09
C SER A 15 -21.58 -8.18 28.21
N THR A 16 -22.80 -7.90 28.69
CA THR A 16 -24.02 -7.98 27.90
C THR A 16 -24.11 -6.77 26.97
N TYR A 17 -23.46 -6.85 25.81
CA TYR A 17 -23.76 -5.91 24.72
C TYR A 17 -24.86 -6.50 23.86
N GLY A 18 -26.03 -5.91 23.98
CA GLY A 18 -27.14 -6.11 23.07
C GLY A 18 -26.72 -5.79 21.64
N LEU A 19 -27.36 -6.48 20.69
CA LEU A 19 -27.31 -6.24 19.25
C LEU A 19 -27.79 -4.81 18.95
N ASN A 20 -26.90 -3.84 19.12
CA ASN A 20 -27.06 -2.53 18.52
C ASN A 20 -26.46 -2.63 17.11
N THR A 21 -27.27 -2.30 16.12
CA THR A 21 -26.85 -1.99 14.75
C THR A 21 -25.65 -1.06 14.81
N ALA A 22 -24.44 -1.62 14.61
CA ALA A 22 -23.19 -0.91 14.81
C ALA A 22 -23.12 0.28 13.85
N ASP A 23 -22.81 1.46 14.39
CA ASP A 23 -22.33 2.59 13.60
C ASP A 23 -21.11 2.10 12.82
N THR A 24 -21.21 2.10 11.49
CA THR A 24 -20.07 1.78 10.62
C THR A 24 -18.94 2.77 10.96
N PRO A 25 -17.75 2.32 11.34
CA PRO A 25 -16.64 3.22 11.66
C PRO A 25 -16.39 4.15 10.47
N VAL A 26 -16.46 5.46 10.70
CA VAL A 26 -16.11 6.46 9.69
C VAL A 26 -14.61 6.73 9.83
N PHE A 27 -13.81 6.21 8.91
CA PHE A 27 -12.38 6.46 8.86
C PHE A 27 -12.07 7.84 8.26
N PRO A 28 -10.86 8.39 8.50
CA PRO A 28 -10.45 9.66 7.92
C PRO A 28 -10.55 9.66 6.39
N ASP A 29 -10.90 10.83 5.85
CA ASP A 29 -10.94 11.09 4.41
C ASP A 29 -10.45 12.53 4.16
N ILE A 30 -10.21 12.89 2.90
CA ILE A 30 -9.77 14.23 2.50
C ILE A 30 -10.85 14.97 1.69
N PRO A 31 -10.86 16.32 1.70
CA PRO A 31 -11.89 17.11 1.01
C PRO A 31 -12.06 16.77 -0.48
N GLU A 32 -10.98 16.42 -1.16
CA GLU A 32 -10.95 16.10 -2.59
C GLU A 32 -11.77 14.86 -2.95
N HIS A 33 -12.03 13.97 -1.99
CA HIS A 33 -12.86 12.77 -2.20
C HIS A 33 -14.34 13.02 -1.91
N GLY A 34 -14.68 14.06 -1.14
CA GLY A 34 -15.97 14.18 -0.46
C GLY A 34 -17.23 14.23 -1.34
N GLN A 35 -17.13 14.62 -2.62
CA GLN A 35 -18.30 14.67 -3.53
C GLN A 35 -18.62 13.30 -4.16
N ASN A 36 -17.63 12.44 -4.33
CA ASN A 36 -17.78 11.14 -4.96
C ASN A 36 -16.68 10.22 -4.45
N PRO A 37 -16.73 9.73 -3.20
CA PRO A 37 -15.70 8.86 -2.64
C PRO A 37 -15.76 7.47 -3.26
N SER A 38 -14.61 6.80 -3.37
CA SER A 38 -14.51 5.43 -3.86
C SER A 38 -15.34 4.47 -3.00
N GLN A 39 -16.28 3.76 -3.61
CA GLN A 39 -17.11 2.79 -2.91
C GLN A 39 -16.33 1.51 -2.62
N LEU A 40 -15.41 1.12 -3.49
CA LEU A 40 -14.50 0.00 -3.24
C LEU A 40 -13.60 0.24 -2.03
N ARG A 41 -13.07 1.46 -1.88
CA ARG A 41 -12.30 1.87 -0.68
C ARG A 41 -13.16 1.77 0.58
N LEU A 42 -14.35 2.38 0.56
CA LEU A 42 -15.25 2.38 1.71
C LEU A 42 -15.70 0.96 2.10
N ALA A 43 -15.89 0.07 1.12
CA ALA A 43 -16.17 -1.34 1.38
C ALA A 43 -14.97 -2.06 2.03
N TYR A 44 -13.75 -1.77 1.57
CA TYR A 44 -12.52 -2.34 2.13
C TYR A 44 -12.24 -1.84 3.55
N ASP A 45 -12.59 -0.59 3.85
CA ASP A 45 -12.48 0.01 5.19
C ASP A 45 -13.28 -0.77 6.26
N ILE A 46 -14.38 -1.43 5.88
CA ILE A 46 -15.16 -2.29 6.80
C ILE A 46 -14.38 -3.56 7.19
N LEU A 47 -13.43 -3.99 6.36
CA LEU A 47 -12.59 -5.16 6.61
C LEU A 47 -11.35 -4.78 7.41
N ALA A 48 -10.64 -3.75 6.97
CA ALA A 48 -9.38 -3.29 7.54
C ALA A 48 -9.63 -2.21 8.61
N ILE A 49 -10.02 -2.62 9.82
CA ILE A 49 -10.44 -1.69 10.87
C ILE A 49 -9.35 -1.33 11.90
N ASN A 50 -8.31 -2.15 12.03
CA ASN A 50 -7.36 -2.05 13.14
C ASN A 50 -6.18 -1.12 12.81
N SER A 51 -6.19 0.10 13.34
CA SER A 51 -5.12 1.09 13.19
C SER A 51 -4.11 1.11 14.34
N GLU A 52 -4.11 0.10 15.22
CA GLU A 52 -3.18 0.03 16.36
C GLU A 52 -1.76 -0.31 15.91
N PHE A 53 -0.77 0.08 16.72
CA PHE A 53 0.62 -0.33 16.53
C PHE A 53 0.80 -1.78 16.98
N ARG A 54 0.69 -2.73 16.05
CA ARG A 54 0.77 -4.17 16.32
C ARG A 54 2.00 -4.83 15.71
N LEU A 55 2.54 -4.23 14.66
CA LEU A 55 3.75 -4.63 13.99
C LEU A 55 4.85 -3.64 14.34
N GLU A 56 6.07 -4.15 14.36
CA GLU A 56 7.26 -3.32 14.57
C GLU A 56 7.60 -2.60 13.25
N PRO A 57 7.59 -1.26 13.19
CA PRO A 57 7.75 -0.52 11.94
C PRO A 57 9.06 -0.80 11.20
N GLU A 58 10.12 -1.08 11.94
CA GLU A 58 11.46 -1.40 11.43
C GLU A 58 11.52 -2.72 10.64
N TYR A 59 10.55 -3.62 10.81
CA TYR A 59 10.45 -4.87 10.06
C TYR A 59 9.32 -4.86 9.01
N ALA A 60 8.72 -3.69 8.73
CA ALA A 60 7.56 -3.59 7.83
C ALA A 60 7.85 -4.13 6.41
N VAL A 61 9.06 -3.87 5.88
CA VAL A 61 9.50 -4.40 4.59
C VAL A 61 9.67 -5.91 4.61
N GLU A 62 10.19 -6.48 5.71
CA GLU A 62 10.34 -7.93 5.83
C GLU A 62 8.99 -8.64 5.87
N TYR A 63 7.97 -8.01 6.45
CA TYR A 63 6.62 -8.55 6.41
C TYR A 63 6.02 -8.55 5.01
N LEU A 64 6.37 -7.58 4.16
CA LEU A 64 5.83 -7.46 2.81
C LEU A 64 6.60 -8.29 1.78
N ILE A 65 7.94 -8.29 1.85
CA ILE A 65 8.84 -8.80 0.81
C ILE A 65 9.54 -10.09 1.26
N SER A 66 9.54 -11.12 0.41
CA SER A 66 10.27 -12.37 0.62
C SER A 66 11.67 -12.37 0.00
N GLY A 67 11.88 -11.62 -1.09
CA GLY A 67 13.15 -11.55 -1.80
C GLY A 67 13.03 -10.87 -3.16
N ALA A 68 14.09 -10.94 -3.95
CA ALA A 68 14.14 -10.39 -5.31
C ALA A 68 13.39 -11.27 -6.33
N GLY A 69 12.72 -10.63 -7.30
CA GLY A 69 12.17 -11.31 -8.46
C GLY A 69 11.25 -10.40 -9.27
N GLY A 70 11.49 -10.32 -10.58
CA GLY A 70 10.67 -9.54 -11.51
C GLY A 70 9.41 -10.24 -11.99
N ILE A 71 8.61 -9.58 -12.83
CA ILE A 71 7.39 -10.17 -13.41
C ILE A 71 7.73 -11.38 -14.26
N ASP A 72 8.71 -11.29 -15.17
CA ASP A 72 9.20 -12.44 -15.91
C ASP A 72 10.04 -13.34 -14.97
N PRO A 73 9.70 -14.62 -14.78
CA PRO A 73 10.48 -15.53 -13.91
C PRO A 73 11.92 -15.76 -14.34
N ASP A 74 12.21 -15.53 -15.62
CA ASP A 74 13.55 -15.71 -16.18
C ASP A 74 14.42 -14.44 -16.06
N THR A 75 13.84 -13.30 -15.66
CA THR A 75 14.57 -12.06 -15.41
C THR A 75 15.27 -12.11 -14.05
N GLU A 76 16.59 -12.02 -14.06
CA GLU A 76 17.39 -11.83 -12.86
C GLU A 76 17.40 -10.35 -12.45
N ILE A 77 17.14 -10.09 -11.17
CA ILE A 77 17.24 -8.76 -10.58
C ILE A 77 18.67 -8.55 -10.08
N ASP A 78 19.26 -7.41 -10.43
CA ASP A 78 20.59 -7.03 -9.95
C ASP A 78 20.60 -6.78 -8.44
N ASP A 79 21.57 -7.35 -7.72
CA ASP A 79 21.65 -7.28 -6.26
C ASP A 79 21.84 -5.84 -5.76
N ASP A 80 22.58 -4.99 -6.46
CA ASP A 80 22.82 -3.61 -6.06
C ASP A 80 21.52 -2.80 -6.23
N ILE A 81 20.85 -2.94 -7.39
CA ILE A 81 19.54 -2.32 -7.65
C ILE A 81 18.49 -2.78 -6.62
N TYR A 82 18.46 -4.09 -6.32
CA TYR A 82 17.57 -4.64 -5.31
C TYR A 82 17.81 -4.01 -3.94
N ASN A 83 19.07 -3.92 -3.49
CA ASN A 83 19.39 -3.40 -2.17
C ASN A 83 19.05 -1.91 -2.02
N GLU A 84 19.27 -1.10 -3.07
CA GLU A 84 18.90 0.32 -3.08
C GLU A 84 17.38 0.50 -2.99
N CYS A 85 16.64 -0.18 -3.87
CA CYS A 85 15.18 -0.12 -3.89
C CYS A 85 14.55 -0.67 -2.60
N TYR A 86 15.08 -1.79 -2.07
CA TYR A 86 14.65 -2.38 -0.80
C TYR A 86 14.86 -1.41 0.37
N SER A 87 15.99 -0.71 0.41
CA SER A 87 16.30 0.28 1.45
C SER A 87 15.30 1.44 1.42
N GLU A 88 15.00 1.97 0.23
CA GLU A 88 14.02 3.06 0.09
C GLU A 88 12.61 2.58 0.45
N LEU A 89 12.21 1.40 -0.01
CA LEU A 89 10.93 0.78 0.33
C LEU A 89 10.79 0.59 1.84
N SER A 90 11.86 0.15 2.51
CA SER A 90 11.91 0.02 3.96
C SER A 90 11.65 1.35 4.67
N SER A 91 12.29 2.43 4.21
CA SER A 91 12.10 3.78 4.74
C SER A 91 10.64 4.25 4.57
N VAL A 92 10.08 4.09 3.37
CA VAL A 92 8.68 4.47 3.06
C VAL A 92 7.70 3.70 3.94
N LEU A 93 7.82 2.37 4.03
CA LEU A 93 6.94 1.52 4.85
C LEU A 93 7.03 1.86 6.34
N GLN A 94 8.25 2.04 6.87
CA GLN A 94 8.47 2.40 8.27
C GLN A 94 7.83 3.75 8.59
N ASN A 95 8.03 4.75 7.74
CA ASN A 95 7.46 6.08 7.90
C ASN A 95 5.93 6.06 7.80
N ALA A 96 5.37 5.33 6.83
CA ALA A 96 3.94 5.20 6.64
C ALA A 96 3.26 4.50 7.83
N TYR A 97 3.83 3.39 8.32
CA TYR A 97 3.28 2.68 9.48
C TYR A 97 3.35 3.53 10.76
N THR A 98 4.41 4.31 10.92
CA THR A 98 4.57 5.20 12.08
C THR A 98 3.55 6.34 12.07
N GLN A 99 3.28 6.92 10.90
CA GLN A 99 2.55 8.20 10.80
C GLN A 99 1.09 8.04 10.37
N SER A 100 0.77 7.08 9.51
CA SER A 100 -0.57 6.92 8.93
C SER A 100 -1.39 5.82 9.61
N GLY A 101 -2.50 6.23 10.23
CA GLY A 101 -3.48 5.29 10.78
C GLY A 101 -4.18 4.49 9.69
N THR A 102 -4.40 5.11 8.53
CA THR A 102 -4.96 4.43 7.36
C THR A 102 -4.02 3.35 6.84
N PHE A 103 -2.73 3.64 6.69
CA PHE A 103 -1.73 2.65 6.31
C PHE A 103 -1.67 1.47 7.30
N ARG A 104 -1.64 1.76 8.62
CA ARG A 104 -1.64 0.71 9.65
C ARG A 104 -2.82 -0.25 9.50
N ARG A 105 -4.01 0.25 9.16
CA ARG A 105 -5.19 -0.62 8.92
C ARG A 105 -4.96 -1.60 7.80
N LEU A 106 -4.48 -1.11 6.66
CA LEU A 106 -4.21 -1.94 5.48
C LEU A 106 -3.12 -2.97 5.78
N MET A 107 -1.99 -2.53 6.34
CA MET A 107 -0.86 -3.40 6.67
C MET A 107 -1.22 -4.46 7.71
N ASN A 108 -1.91 -4.08 8.79
CA ASN A 108 -2.34 -5.02 9.83
C ASN A 108 -3.30 -6.07 9.26
N TYR A 109 -4.26 -5.66 8.43
CA TYR A 109 -5.21 -6.57 7.80
C TYR A 109 -4.51 -7.53 6.84
N ALA A 110 -3.66 -7.03 5.94
CA ALA A 110 -2.89 -7.84 5.00
C ALA A 110 -1.98 -8.84 5.74
N TYR A 111 -1.32 -8.42 6.82
CA TYR A 111 -0.51 -9.29 7.65
C TYR A 111 -1.29 -10.44 8.26
N GLU A 112 -2.45 -10.17 8.87
CA GLU A 112 -3.29 -11.20 9.48
C GLU A 112 -3.89 -12.17 8.44
N LYS A 113 -4.14 -11.71 7.22
CA LYS A 113 -4.73 -12.53 6.16
C LYS A 113 -3.70 -13.39 5.45
N GLU A 114 -2.55 -12.83 5.12
CA GLU A 114 -1.60 -13.45 4.18
C GLU A 114 -0.15 -13.28 4.62
N LEU A 115 0.30 -12.07 4.94
CA LEU A 115 1.74 -11.78 5.00
C LEU A 115 2.47 -12.35 6.24
N TYR A 116 1.73 -12.85 7.23
CA TYR A 116 2.31 -13.65 8.32
C TYR A 116 2.98 -14.94 7.80
N ASP A 117 2.50 -15.46 6.66
CA ASP A 117 3.05 -16.61 5.96
C ASP A 117 4.09 -16.12 4.94
N VAL A 118 5.35 -16.53 5.13
CA VAL A 118 6.49 -16.09 4.31
C VAL A 118 6.29 -16.44 2.84
N GLU A 119 5.65 -17.57 2.55
CA GLU A 119 5.38 -18.04 1.17
C GLU A 119 4.30 -17.21 0.45
N LYS A 120 3.58 -16.35 1.18
CA LYS A 120 2.57 -15.45 0.62
C LYS A 120 3.04 -14.01 0.49
N ARG A 121 4.28 -13.71 0.89
CA ARG A 121 4.88 -12.40 0.72
C ARG A 121 5.19 -12.14 -0.75
N TRP A 122 5.39 -10.87 -1.08
CA TRP A 122 5.64 -10.41 -2.43
C TRP A 122 7.13 -10.52 -2.77
N LEU A 123 7.45 -10.80 -4.04
CA LEU A 123 8.78 -10.59 -4.59
C LEU A 123 8.93 -9.12 -4.99
N LEU A 124 10.12 -8.56 -4.83
CA LEU A 124 10.45 -7.22 -5.27
C LEU A 124 11.16 -7.27 -6.63
N GLY A 125 10.48 -6.78 -7.67
CA GLY A 125 11.02 -6.56 -9.00
C GLY A 125 11.72 -5.21 -9.08
N ALA A 126 12.88 -5.10 -8.43
CA ALA A 126 13.61 -3.83 -8.35
C ALA A 126 14.21 -3.43 -9.71
N GLY A 127 14.04 -2.15 -10.08
CA GLY A 127 14.49 -1.60 -11.36
C GLY A 127 13.56 -1.89 -12.53
N GLU A 128 12.46 -2.61 -12.31
CA GLU A 128 11.40 -2.78 -13.30
C GLU A 128 10.41 -1.59 -13.25
N THR A 129 9.62 -1.42 -14.30
CA THR A 129 8.53 -0.44 -14.36
C THR A 129 7.53 -0.67 -13.21
N PHE A 130 6.99 0.40 -12.64
CA PHE A 130 6.01 0.32 -11.56
C PHE A 130 4.80 -0.53 -11.98
N GLU A 131 4.60 -1.65 -11.28
CA GLU A 131 3.49 -2.58 -11.51
C GLU A 131 3.35 -3.53 -10.32
N THR A 132 2.12 -3.93 -9.99
CA THR A 132 1.86 -4.94 -8.96
C THR A 132 0.91 -5.99 -9.51
N THR A 133 1.27 -7.27 -9.36
CA THR A 133 0.47 -8.37 -9.90
C THR A 133 -0.79 -8.64 -9.07
N VAL A 134 -1.90 -7.97 -9.40
CA VAL A 134 -3.17 -8.04 -8.65
C VAL A 134 -4.21 -8.86 -9.41
N THR A 135 -4.23 -8.76 -10.73
CA THR A 135 -5.24 -9.41 -11.56
C THR A 135 -4.85 -10.86 -11.90
N PRO A 136 -5.83 -11.71 -12.29
CA PRO A 136 -5.51 -13.04 -12.82
C PRO A 136 -4.63 -13.01 -14.08
N GLU A 137 -4.65 -11.93 -14.86
CA GLU A 137 -3.81 -11.76 -16.04
C GLU A 137 -2.36 -11.51 -15.63
N ASP A 138 -2.11 -10.61 -14.69
CA ASP A 138 -0.78 -10.32 -14.15
C ASP A 138 -0.17 -11.55 -13.48
N LEU A 139 -0.99 -12.30 -12.73
CA LEU A 139 -0.58 -13.57 -12.13
C LEU A 139 -0.25 -14.61 -13.20
N ASN A 140 -0.91 -14.62 -14.36
CA ASN A 140 -0.54 -15.53 -15.44
C ASN A 140 0.79 -15.14 -16.07
N LEU A 141 1.02 -13.84 -16.30
CA LEU A 141 2.29 -13.31 -16.83
C LEU A 141 3.47 -13.62 -15.92
N SER A 142 3.25 -13.58 -14.59
CA SER A 142 4.29 -13.82 -13.59
C SER A 142 4.50 -15.28 -13.20
N GLY A 143 3.83 -16.23 -13.87
CA GLY A 143 3.90 -17.65 -13.51
C GLY A 143 3.25 -17.98 -12.16
N GLY A 144 2.28 -17.17 -11.75
CA GLY A 144 1.52 -17.27 -10.50
C GLY A 144 2.21 -16.60 -9.30
N ARG A 145 3.29 -15.85 -9.53
CA ARG A 145 4.06 -15.20 -8.47
C ARG A 145 3.45 -13.85 -8.14
N ARG A 146 3.53 -13.46 -6.87
CA ARG A 146 3.13 -12.14 -6.41
C ARG A 146 4.34 -11.23 -6.50
N VAL A 147 4.31 -10.25 -7.39
CA VAL A 147 5.43 -9.33 -7.62
C VAL A 147 4.96 -7.90 -7.44
N ILE A 148 5.76 -7.11 -6.71
CA ILE A 148 5.67 -5.65 -6.66
C ILE A 148 6.93 -5.10 -7.34
N CYS A 149 6.77 -4.39 -8.44
CA CYS A 149 7.85 -3.80 -9.21
C CYS A 149 7.99 -2.34 -8.87
N LEU A 150 9.21 -1.91 -8.57
CA LEU A 150 9.54 -0.57 -8.10
C LEU A 150 10.90 -0.19 -8.70
N ASN A 151 11.09 1.09 -9.02
CA ASN A 151 12.37 1.64 -9.47
C ASN A 151 12.64 2.99 -8.79
N LEU A 152 13.83 3.54 -9.00
CA LEU A 152 14.23 4.84 -8.46
C LEU A 152 14.40 5.89 -9.57
N ASP A 153 13.80 5.64 -10.74
CA ASP A 153 13.93 6.48 -11.94
C ASP A 153 13.29 7.86 -11.72
N ASP A 154 12.28 7.96 -10.83
CA ASP A 154 11.70 9.24 -10.37
C ASP A 154 12.73 10.20 -9.72
N THR A 155 13.91 9.69 -9.35
CA THR A 155 15.03 10.49 -8.82
C THR A 155 16.15 10.75 -9.82
N ASP A 156 16.04 10.19 -11.03
CA ASP A 156 17.02 10.38 -12.09
C ASP A 156 16.78 11.72 -12.79
N ASP A 157 17.72 12.64 -12.62
CA ASP A 157 17.71 13.96 -13.27
C ASP A 157 17.77 13.83 -14.81
N ASP A 158 18.13 12.66 -15.35
CA ASP A 158 18.19 12.37 -16.79
C ASP A 158 16.89 11.75 -17.35
N ASP A 159 15.83 11.59 -16.55
CA ASP A 159 14.53 11.12 -17.07
C ASP A 159 13.96 12.09 -18.12
N VAL A 160 13.87 11.59 -19.35
CA VAL A 160 13.47 12.36 -20.53
C VAL A 160 11.95 12.55 -20.58
N TYR A 161 11.17 11.73 -19.88
CA TYR A 161 9.71 11.74 -19.94
C TYR A 161 9.07 11.50 -18.56
N PRO A 162 9.22 12.44 -17.62
CA PRO A 162 8.72 12.23 -16.29
C PRO A 162 7.19 12.13 -16.27
N GLU A 163 6.69 11.16 -15.52
CA GLU A 163 5.26 10.92 -15.41
C GLU A 163 4.57 11.99 -14.54
N HIS A 164 3.34 12.32 -14.90
CA HIS A 164 2.56 13.33 -14.20
C HIS A 164 1.19 12.80 -13.77
N TYR A 165 0.65 13.34 -12.67
CA TYR A 165 -0.72 13.14 -12.27
C TYR A 165 -1.51 14.45 -12.20
N GLU A 166 -2.84 14.35 -12.36
CA GLU A 166 -3.73 15.49 -12.23
C GLU A 166 -3.97 15.85 -10.77
N SER A 167 -3.83 17.13 -10.44
CA SER A 167 -4.18 17.71 -9.14
C SER A 167 -4.98 19.00 -9.31
N ASN A 168 -5.57 19.50 -8.22
CA ASN A 168 -6.25 20.81 -8.22
C ASN A 168 -5.29 22.00 -8.46
N GLU A 169 -3.97 21.78 -8.33
CA GLU A 169 -2.93 22.79 -8.56
C GLU A 169 -2.32 22.68 -9.98
N GLY A 170 -2.86 21.80 -10.83
CA GLY A 170 -2.34 21.47 -12.15
C GLY A 170 -1.54 20.15 -12.14
N PRO A 171 -0.95 19.77 -13.28
CA PRO A 171 -0.13 18.56 -13.38
C PRO A 171 1.03 18.60 -12.39
N GLN A 172 1.27 17.48 -11.72
CA GLN A 172 2.35 17.29 -10.76
C GLN A 172 3.20 16.11 -11.17
N LEU A 173 4.49 16.15 -10.89
CA LEU A 173 5.38 15.01 -11.05
C LEU A 173 5.07 13.95 -10.01
N PHE A 174 5.17 12.68 -10.41
CA PHE A 174 5.32 11.61 -9.45
C PHE A 174 6.65 11.74 -8.72
N ASP A 175 6.64 11.36 -7.45
CA ASP A 175 7.85 11.18 -6.66
C ASP A 175 7.86 9.75 -6.13
N THR A 176 9.05 9.29 -5.75
CA THR A 176 9.27 7.91 -5.29
C THR A 176 8.33 7.52 -4.15
N THR A 177 8.03 8.44 -3.21
CA THR A 177 7.17 8.11 -2.06
C THR A 177 5.73 7.84 -2.52
N ARG A 178 5.20 8.65 -3.44
CA ARG A 178 3.88 8.43 -4.02
C ARG A 178 3.84 7.17 -4.88
N SER A 179 4.82 6.99 -5.77
CA SER A 179 4.89 5.82 -6.66
C SER A 179 4.96 4.52 -5.86
N PHE A 180 5.82 4.48 -4.83
CA PHE A 180 5.92 3.32 -3.94
C PHE A 180 4.63 3.09 -3.18
N MET A 181 4.05 4.16 -2.60
CA MET A 181 2.81 4.02 -1.83
C MET A 181 1.66 3.49 -2.68
N HIS A 182 1.57 3.89 -3.94
CA HIS A 182 0.55 3.42 -4.89
C HIS A 182 0.65 1.90 -5.08
N GLU A 183 1.83 1.38 -5.41
CA GLU A 183 2.07 -0.05 -5.58
C GLU A 183 1.93 -0.85 -4.28
N ILE A 184 2.37 -0.29 -3.15
CA ILE A 184 2.16 -0.91 -1.83
C ILE A 184 0.66 -1.05 -1.54
N VAL A 185 -0.16 -0.03 -1.86
CA VAL A 185 -1.60 -0.10 -1.65
C VAL A 185 -2.23 -1.18 -2.53
N HIS A 186 -1.80 -1.36 -3.78
CA HIS A 186 -2.18 -2.52 -4.59
C HIS A 186 -1.85 -3.84 -3.86
N ALA A 187 -0.61 -3.99 -3.42
CA ALA A 187 -0.13 -5.21 -2.78
C ALA A 187 -0.86 -5.56 -1.46
N LEU A 188 -1.23 -4.55 -0.67
CA LEU A 188 -1.93 -4.73 0.60
C LEU A 188 -3.43 -4.98 0.43
N THR A 189 -4.04 -4.48 -0.64
CA THR A 189 -5.50 -4.53 -0.82
C THR A 189 -5.98 -5.52 -1.86
N ASN A 190 -5.13 -5.89 -2.82
CA ASN A 190 -5.49 -6.57 -4.07
C ASN A 190 -6.63 -5.85 -4.83
N LEU A 191 -6.77 -4.53 -4.66
CA LEU A 191 -7.68 -3.70 -5.45
C LEU A 191 -6.94 -3.16 -6.69
N GLN A 192 -7.69 -2.94 -7.76
CA GLN A 192 -7.20 -2.25 -8.96
C GLN A 192 -7.51 -0.75 -8.86
N ASP A 193 -6.90 0.03 -9.74
CA ASP A 193 -7.22 1.46 -9.90
C ASP A 193 -8.61 1.67 -10.51
N GLU A 194 -9.01 0.83 -11.46
CA GLU A 194 -10.27 1.01 -12.14
C GLU A 194 -11.47 0.78 -11.22
N GLU A 195 -12.34 1.78 -11.15
CA GLU A 195 -13.63 1.71 -10.48
C GLU A 195 -14.70 2.37 -11.37
N GLU A 196 -15.75 1.63 -11.68
CA GLU A 196 -16.79 2.08 -12.60
C GLU A 196 -17.41 3.41 -12.11
N ASN A 197 -17.44 4.41 -13.01
CA ASN A 197 -17.97 5.76 -12.73
C ASN A 197 -17.24 6.53 -11.61
N HIS A 198 -15.99 6.16 -11.29
CA HIS A 198 -15.19 6.86 -10.28
C HIS A 198 -13.86 7.35 -10.89
N PRO A 199 -13.53 8.64 -10.77
CA PRO A 199 -12.40 9.23 -11.52
C PRO A 199 -11.02 8.84 -10.98
N ARG A 200 -10.93 8.38 -9.72
CA ARG A 200 -9.66 8.10 -9.04
C ARG A 200 -9.38 6.62 -8.83
N GLY A 201 -10.41 5.83 -8.54
CA GLY A 201 -10.25 4.50 -7.98
C GLY A 201 -9.95 4.45 -6.48
N PRO A 202 -10.02 3.27 -5.85
CA PRO A 202 -9.74 3.08 -4.43
C PRO A 202 -8.27 3.27 -4.06
N VAL A 203 -7.35 2.81 -4.92
CA VAL A 203 -5.91 2.81 -4.65
C VAL A 203 -5.36 4.23 -4.60
N VAL A 204 -5.74 5.08 -5.56
CA VAL A 204 -5.41 6.51 -5.56
C VAL A 204 -5.96 7.21 -4.32
N GLU A 205 -7.20 6.94 -3.92
CA GLU A 205 -7.77 7.57 -2.73
C GLU A 205 -7.05 7.15 -1.44
N TYR A 206 -6.73 5.87 -1.27
CA TYR A 206 -5.92 5.41 -0.15
C TYR A 206 -4.53 6.08 -0.14
N THR A 207 -3.87 6.12 -1.29
CA THR A 207 -2.56 6.77 -1.45
C THR A 207 -2.62 8.23 -1.04
N ASN A 208 -3.62 8.98 -1.50
CA ASN A 208 -3.81 10.38 -1.11
C ASN A 208 -3.99 10.56 0.41
N ILE A 209 -4.83 9.74 1.04
CA ILE A 209 -5.07 9.80 2.49
C ILE A 209 -3.77 9.51 3.24
N ILE A 210 -3.07 8.43 2.88
CA ILE A 210 -1.83 8.00 3.55
C ILE A 210 -0.75 9.08 3.44
N LEU A 211 -0.53 9.62 2.24
CA LEU A 211 0.45 10.69 2.02
C LEU A 211 0.09 11.96 2.82
N LYS A 212 -1.20 12.33 2.92
CA LYS A 212 -1.62 13.45 3.77
C LYS A 212 -1.42 13.19 5.26
N GLU A 213 -1.71 11.98 5.73
CA GLU A 213 -1.44 11.59 7.12
C GLU A 213 0.07 11.58 7.45
N MET A 214 0.93 11.28 6.45
CA MET A 214 2.39 11.38 6.55
C MET A 214 2.93 12.82 6.47
N GLY A 215 2.06 13.82 6.25
CA GLY A 215 2.48 15.20 6.07
C GLY A 215 3.18 15.49 4.74
N HIS A 216 2.99 14.62 3.73
CA HIS A 216 3.59 14.77 2.42
C HIS A 216 3.10 16.05 1.71
N PRO A 217 3.99 16.89 1.15
CA PRO A 217 3.62 18.21 0.65
C PRO A 217 2.81 18.18 -0.65
N SER A 218 2.99 17.12 -1.47
CA SER A 218 2.34 17.02 -2.78
C SER A 218 0.81 17.14 -2.68
N PRO A 219 0.13 17.81 -3.63
CA PRO A 219 -1.32 17.86 -3.65
C PRO A 219 -1.93 16.47 -3.96
N PRO A 220 -3.18 16.19 -3.56
CA PRO A 220 -3.84 14.92 -3.88
C PRO A 220 -4.04 14.72 -5.39
N ARG A 221 -3.93 13.47 -5.85
CA ARG A 221 -4.27 13.07 -7.21
C ARG A 221 -5.78 13.01 -7.37
N ILE A 222 -6.34 13.81 -8.27
CA ILE A 222 -7.80 13.98 -8.41
C ILE A 222 -8.43 13.10 -9.48
N ALA A 223 -7.62 12.52 -10.37
CA ALA A 223 -8.01 11.56 -11.39
C ALA A 223 -6.88 10.54 -11.66
N TYR A 224 -7.24 9.30 -11.97
CA TYR A 224 -6.29 8.26 -12.38
C TYR A 224 -5.84 8.48 -13.82
N ALA A 225 -6.76 8.35 -14.78
CA ALA A 225 -6.50 8.69 -16.16
C ALA A 225 -6.63 10.21 -16.35
N SER A 226 -5.69 10.81 -17.09
CA SER A 226 -5.87 12.18 -17.55
C SER A 226 -7.05 12.26 -18.51
N ASN A 227 -7.90 13.27 -18.33
CA ASN A 227 -8.95 13.54 -19.31
C ASN A 227 -8.29 14.12 -20.58
N ASN A 228 -7.97 13.26 -21.55
CA ASN A 228 -7.62 13.67 -22.91
C ASN A 228 -8.85 14.21 -23.67
#